data_AF-A0A6I1ZT05-F1
#
_entry.id   AF-A0A6I1ZT05-F1
#
_cell.length_a   1.000
_cell.length_b   1.000
_cell.length_c   1.000
_cell.angle_alpha   90.00
_cell.angle_beta   90.00
_cell.angle_gamma   90.00
#
_symmetry.space_group_name_H-M   'P 1'
#
loop_
_entity.id
_entity.type
_entity.pdbx_description
1 polymer ?
#
loop_
_entity_poly.entity_id
_entity_poly.type
_entity_poly.pdbx_seq_one_letter_code
_entity_poly.pdbx_strand_id
1 'polypeptide(L)'
;MQKVITDDLEALLDILPPHIRQPLCEQKDLSELLEVVLDLGRSPEARFPSREVTLNPKEVDEADIDYVVSRIGSFGDDNRAGIERTLHRISAIRNRKG
;
A
#
# COMPACT_ATOMS: atom_id res chain seq x y z
N MET A 1 -14.24 4.33 -19.74
CA MET A 1 -13.33 5.06 -18.82
C MET A 1 -12.89 4.24 -17.59
N GLN A 2 -13.14 2.93 -17.50
CA GLN A 2 -12.76 2.09 -16.34
C GLN A 2 -11.30 1.60 -16.32
N LYS A 3 -10.58 1.68 -17.44
CA LYS A 3 -9.25 1.04 -17.59
C LYS A 3 -8.21 1.56 -16.60
N VAL A 4 -8.19 2.87 -16.37
CA VAL A 4 -7.18 3.53 -15.51
C VAL A 4 -7.26 3.08 -14.05
N ILE A 5 -8.49 2.86 -13.54
CA ILE A 5 -8.69 2.45 -12.13
C ILE A 5 -8.15 1.03 -11.90
N THR A 6 -8.31 0.14 -12.89
CA THR A 6 -7.83 -1.24 -12.82
C THR A 6 -6.31 -1.31 -12.97
N ASP A 7 -5.74 -0.57 -13.92
CA ASP A 7 -4.29 -0.54 -14.17
C ASP A 7 -3.52 -0.02 -12.94
N ASP A 8 -4.06 1.01 -12.28
CA ASP A 8 -3.42 1.59 -11.10
C ASP A 8 -3.47 0.69 -9.86
N LEU A 9 -4.59 -0.03 -9.67
CA LEU A 9 -4.76 -0.99 -8.57
C LEU A 9 -3.78 -2.15 -8.74
N GLU A 10 -3.59 -2.66 -9.95
CA GLU A 10 -2.65 -3.75 -10.24
C GLU A 10 -1.21 -3.33 -9.90
N ALA A 11 -0.82 -2.10 -10.27
CA ALA A 11 0.49 -1.57 -9.93
C ALA A 11 0.70 -1.39 -8.42
N LEU A 12 -0.34 -1.00 -7.66
CA LEU A 12 -0.29 -0.98 -6.20
C LEU A 12 -0.10 -2.39 -5.62
N LEU A 13 -0.79 -3.39 -6.15
CA LEU A 13 -0.69 -4.78 -5.66
C LEU A 13 0.71 -5.37 -5.92
N ASP A 14 1.38 -4.96 -6.99
CA ASP A 14 2.71 -5.45 -7.36
C ASP A 14 3.84 -4.94 -6.47
N ILE A 15 3.65 -3.79 -5.80
CA ILE A 15 4.65 -3.26 -4.86
C ILE A 15 4.53 -3.83 -3.45
N LEU A 16 3.41 -4.50 -3.13
CA LEU A 16 3.15 -5.04 -1.79
C LEU A 16 3.84 -6.39 -1.55
N PRO A 17 4.32 -6.67 -0.33
CA PRO A 17 4.81 -7.99 0.05
C PRO A 17 3.73 -9.07 -0.16
N PRO A 18 4.11 -10.31 -0.55
CA PRO A 18 3.13 -11.36 -0.86
C PRO A 18 2.15 -11.66 0.27
N HIS A 19 2.62 -11.63 1.52
CA HIS A 19 1.82 -11.90 2.72
C HIS A 19 0.81 -10.79 3.06
N ILE A 20 0.87 -9.65 2.36
CA ILE A 20 -0.08 -8.52 2.46
C ILE A 20 -0.95 -8.48 1.20
N ARG A 21 -0.34 -8.67 0.03
CA ARG A 21 -1.04 -8.73 -1.27
C ARG A 21 -2.10 -9.81 -1.30
N GLN A 22 -1.77 -11.04 -0.87
CA GLN A 22 -2.68 -12.18 -0.97
C GLN A 22 -4.00 -11.96 -0.21
N PRO A 23 -4.01 -11.66 1.11
CA PRO A 23 -5.25 -11.42 1.85
C PRO A 23 -6.01 -10.19 1.34
N LEU A 24 -5.31 -9.20 0.77
CA LEU A 24 -5.94 -8.06 0.12
C LEU A 24 -6.67 -8.47 -1.17
N CYS A 25 -6.07 -9.33 -1.99
CA CYS A 25 -6.69 -9.84 -3.22
C CYS A 25 -7.93 -10.72 -2.95
N GLU A 26 -8.06 -11.28 -1.75
CA GLU A 26 -9.20 -12.08 -1.32
C GLU A 26 -10.42 -11.22 -0.90
N GLN A 27 -10.28 -9.89 -0.83
CA GLN A 27 -11.37 -8.98 -0.49
C GLN A 27 -12.36 -8.83 -1.65
N LYS A 28 -13.65 -9.01 -1.37
CA LYS A 28 -14.72 -8.96 -2.39
C LYS A 28 -14.92 -7.58 -3.02
N ASP A 29 -14.58 -6.55 -2.27
CA ASP A 29 -14.70 -5.12 -2.57
C ASP A 29 -13.33 -4.49 -2.86
N LEU A 30 -12.34 -5.29 -3.29
CA LEU A 30 -11.00 -4.81 -3.63
C LEU A 30 -11.00 -3.60 -4.59
N SER A 31 -11.97 -3.54 -5.51
CA SER A 31 -12.13 -2.40 -6.42
C SER A 31 -12.49 -1.08 -5.74
N GLU A 32 -12.93 -1.13 -4.47
CA GLU A 32 -13.25 0.04 -3.63
C GLU A 32 -12.13 0.36 -2.63
N LEU A 33 -10.96 -0.29 -2.74
CA LEU A 33 -9.83 -0.04 -1.86
C LEU A 33 -9.46 1.45 -1.84
N LEU A 34 -9.39 2.03 -0.64
CA LEU A 34 -8.98 3.43 -0.45
C LEU A 34 -7.47 3.53 -0.20
N GLU A 35 -6.94 2.73 0.72
CA GLU A 35 -5.52 2.71 1.07
C GLU A 35 -5.11 1.42 1.78
N VAL A 36 -3.80 1.13 1.73
CA VAL A 36 -3.13 0.09 2.52
C VAL A 36 -2.17 0.79 3.48
N VAL A 37 -2.28 0.48 4.77
CA VAL A 37 -1.48 1.08 5.85
C VAL A 37 -0.45 0.05 6.32
N LEU A 38 0.83 0.43 6.24
CA LEU A 38 1.97 -0.36 6.67
C LEU A 38 2.78 0.43 7.71
N ASP A 39 2.46 0.20 8.98
CA ASP A 39 3.15 0.82 10.11
C ASP A 39 4.09 -0.18 10.77
N LEU A 40 5.39 0.16 10.84
CA LEU A 40 6.39 -0.67 11.49
C LEU A 40 5.98 -1.03 12.93
N GLY A 41 5.94 -2.32 13.24
CA GLY A 41 5.49 -2.84 14.55
C GLY A 41 3.97 -2.88 14.73
N ARG A 42 3.18 -2.79 13.65
CA ARG A 42 1.72 -2.97 13.67
C ARG A 42 1.28 -3.94 12.60
N SER A 43 0.14 -4.60 12.81
CA SER A 43 -0.47 -5.42 11.76
C SER A 43 -0.85 -4.55 10.55
N PRO A 44 -0.59 -5.00 9.31
CA PRO A 44 -0.97 -4.27 8.12
C PRO A 44 -2.49 -4.20 7.97
N GLU A 45 -2.98 -3.05 7.49
CA GLU A 45 -4.41 -2.77 7.37
C GLU A 45 -4.79 -2.31 5.95
N ALA A 46 -6.00 -2.65 5.52
CA ALA A 46 -6.63 -2.09 4.32
C ALA A 46 -7.89 -1.32 4.70
N ARG A 47 -8.07 -0.14 4.13
CA ARG A 47 -9.25 0.69 4.33
C ARG A 47 -10.14 0.71 3.10
N PHE A 48 -11.43 0.55 3.35
CA PHE A 48 -12.53 0.62 2.38
C PHE A 48 -13.54 1.68 2.86
N PRO A 49 -14.47 2.15 2.01
CA PRO A 49 -15.42 3.21 2.38
C PRO A 49 -16.26 2.90 3.62
N SER A 50 -16.50 1.63 3.91
CA SER A 50 -17.40 1.18 4.98
C SER A 50 -16.72 0.35 6.07
N ARG A 51 -15.44 -0.01 5.90
CA ARG A 51 -14.76 -0.96 6.79
C ARG A 51 -13.24 -0.88 6.70
N GLU A 52 -12.59 -1.40 7.74
CA GLU A 52 -11.15 -1.63 7.79
C GLU A 52 -10.89 -3.12 8.00
N VAL A 53 -9.76 -3.60 7.46
CA VAL A 53 -9.40 -5.01 7.49
C VAL A 53 -7.95 -5.16 7.88
N THR A 54 -7.68 -5.88 8.95
CA THR A 54 -6.33 -6.37 9.23
C THR A 54 -5.98 -7.46 8.23
N LEU A 55 -4.96 -7.23 7.40
CA LEU A 55 -4.56 -8.11 6.31
C LEU A 55 -3.74 -9.30 6.81
N ASN A 56 -2.90 -9.09 7.82
CA ASN A 56 -2.05 -10.11 8.39
C ASN A 56 -1.93 -9.92 9.91
N PRO A 57 -2.03 -10.97 10.73
CA PRO A 57 -1.78 -10.84 12.17
C PRO A 57 -0.31 -10.53 12.50
N LYS A 58 0.64 -10.87 11.62
CA LYS A 58 2.05 -10.52 11.79
C LYS A 58 2.22 -9.00 11.67
N GLU A 59 2.94 -8.41 12.62
CA GLU A 59 3.36 -7.02 12.54
C GLU A 59 4.29 -6.80 11.35
N VAL A 60 4.14 -5.63 10.70
CA VAL A 60 5.03 -5.15 9.64
C VAL A 60 6.42 -4.94 10.23
N ASP A 61 7.43 -5.52 9.59
CA ASP A 61 8.83 -5.37 9.96
C ASP A 61 9.60 -4.45 8.98
N GLU A 62 10.88 -4.20 9.25
CA GLU A 62 11.72 -3.36 8.39
C GLU A 62 11.88 -3.95 6.99
N ALA A 63 11.89 -5.27 6.86
CA ALA A 63 12.01 -5.94 5.56
C ALA A 63 10.75 -5.74 4.71
N ASP A 64 9.58 -5.66 5.34
CA ASP A 64 8.32 -5.35 4.66
C ASP A 64 8.32 -3.91 4.12
N ILE A 65 8.83 -2.95 4.90
CA ILE A 65 8.99 -1.55 4.46
C ILE A 65 10.02 -1.46 3.32
N ASP A 66 11.19 -2.10 3.46
CA ASP A 66 12.23 -2.13 2.44
C ASP A 66 11.76 -2.80 1.15
N TYR A 67 10.93 -3.84 1.25
CA TYR A 67 10.29 -4.49 0.12
C TYR A 67 9.46 -3.48 -0.68
N VAL A 68 8.65 -2.68 0.01
CA VAL A 68 7.80 -1.68 -0.65
C VAL A 68 8.66 -0.54 -1.21
N VAL A 69 9.58 0.01 -0.41
CA VAL A 69 10.47 1.12 -0.80
C VAL A 69 11.36 0.77 -2.01
N SER A 70 11.82 -0.48 -2.14
CA SER A 70 12.65 -0.90 -3.28
C SER A 70 11.88 -1.05 -4.60
N ARG A 71 10.55 -1.14 -4.54
CA ARG A 71 9.66 -1.30 -5.72
C ARG A 71 8.96 -0.02 -6.10
N ILE A 72 8.74 0.84 -5.12
CA ILE A 72 8.44 2.24 -5.34
C ILE A 72 9.70 2.87 -5.91
N GLY A 73 9.59 3.63 -6.98
CA GLY A 73 10.74 4.38 -7.51
C GLY A 73 11.24 5.46 -6.54
N SER A 74 11.70 6.59 -7.06
CA SER A 74 12.13 7.70 -6.21
C SER A 74 10.94 8.33 -5.48
N PHE A 75 11.02 8.45 -4.15
CA PHE A 75 10.13 9.31 -3.38
C PHE A 75 10.42 10.79 -3.71
N GLY A 76 9.37 11.59 -3.91
CA GLY A 76 9.49 13.04 -3.98
C GLY A 76 9.74 13.66 -2.60
N ASP A 77 10.11 14.95 -2.59
CA ASP A 77 10.47 15.71 -1.38
C ASP A 77 9.34 15.84 -0.33
N ASP A 78 8.10 15.49 -0.67
CA ASP A 78 6.93 15.48 0.22
C ASP A 78 6.66 14.11 0.87
N ASN A 79 7.66 13.20 0.83
CA ASN A 79 7.55 11.79 1.20
C ASN A 79 6.40 11.07 0.47
N ARG A 80 5.99 11.59 -0.69
CA ARG A 80 5.05 10.92 -1.56
C ARG A 80 5.81 10.34 -2.73
N ALA A 81 5.60 9.07 -2.97
CA ALA A 81 5.97 8.46 -4.22
C ALA A 81 4.68 8.15 -4.98
N GLY A 82 4.66 8.54 -6.25
CA GLY A 82 3.69 8.03 -7.19
C GLY A 82 4.22 6.76 -7.82
N ILE A 83 3.33 5.84 -8.15
CA ILE A 83 3.64 4.89 -9.21
C ILE A 83 3.65 5.73 -10.50
N GLU A 84 4.72 5.62 -11.28
CA GLU A 84 4.92 6.49 -12.45
C GLU A 84 3.68 6.43 -13.36
N ARG A 85 3.11 7.60 -13.70
CA ARG A 85 1.88 7.76 -14.52
C ARG A 85 0.54 7.43 -13.84
N THR A 86 0.48 7.26 -12.53
CA THR A 86 -0.80 7.04 -11.80
C THR A 86 -1.13 8.20 -10.84
N LEU A 87 -2.41 8.36 -10.48
CA LEU A 87 -2.86 9.31 -9.45
C LEU A 87 -2.69 8.78 -8.01
N HIS A 88 -2.09 7.60 -7.85
CA HIS A 88 -1.94 6.96 -6.55
C HIS A 88 -0.77 7.59 -5.80
N ARG A 89 -1.04 7.95 -4.55
CA ARG A 89 -0.08 8.66 -3.71
C ARG A 89 0.31 7.79 -2.54
N ILE A 90 1.45 7.14 -2.65
CA ILE A 90 2.02 6.38 -1.54
C ILE A 90 2.62 7.41 -0.59
N SER A 91 1.96 7.62 0.54
CA SER A 91 2.40 8.59 1.54
C SER A 91 3.18 7.85 2.61
N ALA A 92 4.50 8.02 2.63
CA ALA A 92 5.33 7.50 3.70
C ALA A 92 5.44 8.55 4.82
N ILE A 93 4.87 8.27 5.99
CA ILE A 93 5.14 9.10 7.17
C ILE A 93 6.40 8.54 7.82
N ARG A 94 7.56 9.07 7.45
CA ARG A 94 8.79 8.83 8.22
C ARG A 94 8.61 9.47 9.58
N ASN A 95 8.86 8.70 10.66
CA ASN A 95 8.98 9.28 11.99
C ASN A 95 10.01 10.42 11.95
N ARG A 96 9.58 11.63 12.28
CA ARG A 96 10.47 12.79 12.47
C ARG A 96 11.33 12.51 13.68
N LYS A 97 12.48 11.84 13.49
CA LYS A 97 13.62 12.09 14.36
C LYS A 97 14.01 13.54 14.12
N GLY A 98 13.58 14.41 15.04
CA GLY A 98 14.28 15.68 15.26
C GLY A 98 15.70 15.41 15.72
#